data_AF-A0A3M1KPC0-F1
#
_entry.id   AF-A0A3M1KPC0-F1
#
_cell.length_a   1.000
_cell.length_b   1.000
_cell.length_c   1.000
_cell.angle_alpha   90.00
_cell.angle_beta   90.00
_cell.angle_gamma   90.00
#
_symmetry.space_group_name_H-M   'P 1'
#
loop_
_entity.id
_entity.type
_entity.pdbx_description
1 polymer ?
#
loop_
_entity_poly.entity_id
_entity_poly.type
_entity_poly.pdbx_seq_one_letter_code
_entity_poly.pdbx_strand_id
1 'polypeptide(L)'
;ALGWYITKHSVGVYGCRPPAVAWNERDSGGAQAEIDAAALPPPLEQCDGRLTVDAFMIRHRRSGEPRRGLVLGHDAGGRRALAEIDGTPDELADIERDELVGRTGTCRYDSDTGLNRIRFS
;
A
#
# COMPACT_ATOMS: atom_id res chain seq x y z
N ALA A 1 9.63 1.46 18.57
CA ALA A 1 8.91 2.69 18.18
C ALA A 1 8.72 2.71 16.67
N LEU A 2 7.54 3.13 16.21
CA LEU A 2 7.19 3.26 14.80
C LEU A 2 6.87 4.72 14.48
N GLY A 3 7.23 5.17 13.28
CA GLY A 3 6.95 6.52 12.79
C GLY A 3 5.94 6.52 11.66
N TRP A 4 4.94 7.39 11.78
CA TRP A 4 3.94 7.71 10.75
C TRP A 4 3.31 6.47 10.06
N TYR A 5 3.39 6.37 8.73
CA TYR A 5 3.00 5.20 7.93
C TYR A 5 4.06 4.09 7.93
N ILE A 6 4.64 3.78 9.10
CA ILE A 6 5.76 2.83 9.24
C ILE A 6 6.99 3.25 8.41
N THR A 7 7.19 4.55 8.22
CA THR A 7 8.36 5.06 7.46
C THR A 7 9.66 4.98 8.25
N LYS A 8 9.58 4.79 9.57
CA LYS A 8 10.72 4.62 10.47
C LYS A 8 10.43 3.55 11.51
N HIS A 9 11.47 2.82 11.90
CA HIS A 9 11.43 1.88 13.00
C HIS A 9 12.64 2.09 13.91
N SER A 10 12.45 1.98 15.22
CA SER A 10 13.52 2.11 16.21
C SER A 10 13.31 1.12 17.35
N VAL A 11 14.39 0.49 17.81
CA VAL A 11 14.35 -0.54 18.85
C VAL A 11 15.29 -0.13 19.98
N GLY A 12 14.82 -0.30 21.23
CA GLY A 12 15.63 -0.16 22.43
C GLY A 12 15.63 -1.48 23.20
N VAL A 13 16.80 -1.92 23.64
CA VAL A 13 16.98 -3.12 24.48
C VAL A 13 17.42 -2.65 25.86
N TYR A 14 16.69 -3.05 26.90
CA TYR A 14 16.89 -2.58 28.28
C TYR A 14 17.13 -3.76 29.21
N GLY A 15 17.97 -3.58 30.23
CA GLY A 15 18.27 -4.63 31.22
C GLY A 15 18.94 -4.08 32.47
N CYS A 16 18.91 -4.87 33.55
CA CYS A 16 19.43 -4.48 34.86
C CYS A 16 20.90 -4.84 35.08
N ARG A 17 21.51 -5.60 34.16
CA ARG A 17 22.93 -5.94 34.23
C ARG A 17 23.74 -4.87 33.50
N PRO A 18 24.86 -4.39 34.07
CA PRO A 18 25.74 -3.48 33.37
C PRO A 18 26.25 -4.14 32.08
N PRO A 19 26.36 -3.39 30.97
CA PRO A 19 26.77 -3.97 29.70
C PRO A 19 28.25 -4.39 29.78
N ALA A 20 28.58 -5.51 29.14
CA ALA A 20 29.97 -5.99 29.07
C ALA A 20 30.86 -5.10 28.20
N VAL A 21 30.26 -4.28 27.32
CA VAL A 21 30.93 -3.35 26.42
C VAL A 21 30.37 -1.94 26.66
N ALA A 22 31.23 -0.93 26.66
CA ALA A 22 30.81 0.46 26.78
C ALA A 22 29.90 0.87 25.60
N TRP A 23 29.03 1.84 25.84
CA TRP A 23 28.15 2.38 24.79
C TRP A 23 28.97 2.96 23.64
N ASN A 24 28.54 2.67 22.41
CA ASN A 24 29.02 3.32 21.19
C ASN A 24 27.84 3.61 20.26
N GLU A 25 28.02 4.57 19.36
CA GLU A 25 27.09 4.73 18.25
C GLU A 25 27.21 3.53 17.31
N ARG A 26 26.07 2.89 17.04
CA ARG A 26 26.01 1.83 16.05
C ARG A 26 25.92 2.46 14.67
N ASP A 27 26.83 2.08 13.78
CA ASP A 27 26.71 2.42 12.37
C ASP A 27 25.52 1.67 11.74
N SER A 28 24.51 2.42 11.30
CA SER A 28 23.35 1.91 10.57
C SER A 28 23.40 2.21 9.07
N GLY A 29 24.49 2.82 8.57
CA GLY A 29 24.62 3.24 7.17
C GLY A 29 24.54 2.06 6.18
N GLY A 30 25.17 0.92 6.52
CA GLY A 30 25.09 -0.28 5.68
C GLY A 30 23.67 -0.82 5.51
N ALA A 31 22.92 -0.94 6.61
CA ALA A 31 21.53 -1.39 6.57
C ALA A 31 20.62 -0.40 5.82
N GLN A 32 20.85 0.91 5.95
CA GLN A 32 20.11 1.91 5.20
C GLN A 32 20.41 1.82 3.69
N ALA A 33 21.67 1.63 3.31
CA ALA A 33 22.06 1.48 1.91
C ALA A 33 21.43 0.23 1.26
N GLU A 34 21.29 -0.87 1.98
CA GLU A 34 20.58 -2.07 1.51
C GLU A 34 19.08 -1.80 1.27
N ILE A 35 18.43 -1.03 2.15
CA ILE A 35 17.03 -0.60 1.97
C ILE A 35 16.89 0.30 0.74
N ASP A 36 17.78 1.28 0.59
CA ASP A 36 17.75 2.22 -0.53
C ASP A 36 18.01 1.52 -1.87
N ALA A 37 18.89 0.51 -1.89
CA ALA A 37 19.15 -0.31 -3.07
C ALA A 37 17.96 -1.19 -3.48
N ALA A 38 17.06 -1.51 -2.54
CA ALA A 38 15.81 -2.24 -2.79
C ALA A 38 14.63 -1.31 -3.13
N ALA A 39 14.89 -0.04 -3.44
CA ALA A 39 13.85 0.91 -3.81
C ALA A 39 13.02 0.41 -5.00
N LEU A 40 11.71 0.54 -4.85
CA LEU A 40 10.74 0.19 -5.89
C LEU A 40 10.78 1.22 -7.03
N PRO A 41 10.44 0.82 -8.27
CA PRO A 41 10.31 1.78 -9.36
C PRO A 41 9.23 2.82 -9.05
N PRO A 42 9.30 4.02 -9.67
CA PRO A 42 8.25 5.01 -9.57
C PRO A 42 6.88 4.43 -9.94
N PRO A 43 5.81 4.88 -9.27
CA PRO A 43 4.46 4.40 -9.57
C PRO A 43 3.97 4.89 -10.95
N LEU A 44 3.01 4.17 -11.50
CA LEU A 44 2.17 4.61 -12.60
C LEU A 44 1.14 5.61 -12.08
N GLU A 45 1.33 6.90 -12.41
CA GLU A 45 0.37 7.94 -12.05
C GLU A 45 -0.95 7.79 -12.81
N GLN A 46 -0.87 7.49 -14.11
CA GLN A 46 -2.00 7.21 -14.99
C GLN A 46 -1.94 5.74 -15.41
N CYS A 47 -2.96 4.98 -15.07
CA CYS A 47 -3.03 3.55 -15.31
C CYS A 47 -4.17 3.23 -16.27
N ASP A 48 -3.82 2.70 -17.44
CA ASP A 48 -4.75 2.22 -18.46
C ASP A 48 -4.39 0.78 -18.82
N GLY A 49 -5.29 -0.16 -18.56
CA GLY A 49 -5.11 -1.58 -18.86
C GLY A 49 -5.32 -2.48 -17.65
N ARG A 50 -4.57 -3.58 -17.55
CA ARG A 50 -4.75 -4.58 -16.49
C ARG A 50 -3.98 -4.20 -15.23
N LEU A 51 -4.62 -4.30 -14.08
CA LEU A 51 -4.01 -4.09 -12.77
C LEU A 51 -4.32 -5.27 -11.85
N THR A 52 -3.29 -5.95 -11.36
CA THR A 52 -3.42 -7.05 -10.39
C THR A 52 -3.28 -6.50 -8.98
N VAL A 53 -4.21 -6.82 -8.10
CA VAL A 53 -4.28 -6.25 -6.75
C VAL A 53 -3.20 -6.84 -5.83
N ASP A 54 -2.42 -5.96 -5.19
CA ASP A 54 -1.46 -6.29 -4.12
C ASP A 54 -2.12 -6.16 -2.74
N ALA A 55 -2.95 -5.14 -2.58
CA ALA A 55 -3.66 -4.83 -1.35
C ALA A 55 -4.89 -3.96 -1.66
N PHE A 56 -5.91 -4.03 -0.81
CA PHE A 56 -7.11 -3.23 -0.96
C PHE A 56 -7.67 -2.80 0.39
N MET A 57 -8.52 -1.78 0.35
CA MET A 57 -9.31 -1.37 1.51
C MET A 57 -10.68 -0.85 1.08
N ILE A 58 -11.69 -1.07 1.93
CA ILE A 58 -13.00 -0.44 1.81
C ILE A 58 -13.18 0.55 2.97
N ARG A 59 -13.35 1.83 2.63
CA ARG A 59 -13.65 2.88 3.60
C ARG A 59 -15.15 2.96 3.82
N HIS A 60 -15.53 2.88 5.09
CA HIS A 60 -16.92 3.01 5.53
C HIS A 60 -17.27 4.43 5.97
N ARG A 61 -18.55 4.77 5.87
CA ARG A 61 -19.14 5.92 6.56
C ARG A 61 -19.26 5.63 8.05
N ARG A 62 -19.53 6.68 8.84
CA ARG A 62 -19.86 6.53 10.26
C ARG A 62 -21.13 5.69 10.49
N SER A 63 -22.05 5.66 9.52
CA SER A 63 -23.25 4.81 9.54
C SER A 63 -22.96 3.33 9.32
N GLY A 64 -21.73 2.97 8.92
CA GLY A 64 -21.35 1.59 8.62
C GLY A 64 -21.52 1.18 7.15
N GLU A 65 -22.03 2.04 6.29
CA GLU A 65 -22.13 1.76 4.85
C GLU A 65 -20.79 1.95 4.12
N PRO A 66 -20.43 1.08 3.16
CA PRO A 66 -19.28 1.29 2.27
C PRO A 66 -19.39 2.62 1.52
N ARG A 67 -18.28 3.35 1.45
CA ARG A 67 -18.19 4.66 0.78
C ARG A 67 -17.23 4.66 -0.40
N ARG A 68 -16.06 4.05 -0.24
CA ARG A 68 -14.98 4.07 -1.24
C ARG A 68 -14.12 2.83 -1.10
N GLY A 69 -13.87 2.14 -2.22
CA GLY A 69 -12.87 1.09 -2.31
C GLY A 69 -11.58 1.62 -2.95
N LEU A 70 -10.42 1.28 -2.41
CA LEU A 70 -9.12 1.60 -2.98
C LEU A 70 -8.31 0.32 -3.13
N VAL A 71 -7.57 0.24 -4.23
CA VAL A 71 -6.60 -0.83 -4.48
C VAL A 71 -5.22 -0.24 -4.72
N LEU A 72 -4.21 -0.90 -4.17
CA LEU A 72 -2.85 -0.86 -4.66
C LEU A 72 -2.66 -2.11 -5.52
N GLY A 73 -2.14 -1.96 -6.72
CA GLY A 73 -1.86 -3.08 -7.60
C GLY A 73 -0.69 -2.83 -8.52
N HIS A 74 -0.30 -3.85 -9.28
CA HIS A 74 0.78 -3.78 -10.26
C HIS A 74 0.33 -4.17 -11.67
N ASP A 75 0.98 -3.56 -12.68
CA ASP A 75 0.82 -3.94 -14.09
C ASP A 75 1.70 -5.16 -14.45
N ALA A 76 1.65 -5.60 -15.71
CA ALA A 76 2.48 -6.71 -16.18
C ALA A 76 4.00 -6.43 -16.10
N GLY A 77 4.41 -5.16 -15.99
CA GLY A 77 5.80 -4.74 -15.80
C GLY A 77 6.19 -4.57 -14.33
N GLY A 78 5.31 -4.88 -13.38
CA GLY A 78 5.55 -4.75 -11.94
C GLY A 78 5.49 -3.30 -11.42
N ARG A 79 5.09 -2.33 -12.24
CA ARG A 79 4.90 -0.94 -11.81
C ARG A 79 3.59 -0.82 -11.05
N ARG A 80 3.61 -0.13 -9.92
CA ARG A 80 2.44 -0.01 -9.06
C ARG A 80 1.58 1.20 -9.38
N ALA A 81 0.27 1.04 -9.26
CA ALA A 81 -0.71 2.12 -9.34
C ALA A 81 -1.68 2.05 -8.16
N LEU A 82 -2.17 3.22 -7.74
CA LEU A 82 -3.34 3.33 -6.88
C LEU A 82 -4.57 3.56 -7.75
N ALA A 83 -5.65 2.83 -7.49
CA ALA A 83 -6.92 3.00 -8.18
C ALA A 83 -8.11 2.92 -7.22
N GLU A 84 -9.16 3.70 -7.51
CA GLU A 84 -10.45 3.62 -6.83
C GLU A 84 -11.34 2.60 -7.53
N ILE A 85 -11.99 1.75 -6.75
CA ILE A 85 -12.96 0.78 -7.27
C ILE A 85 -14.16 1.54 -7.82
N ASP A 86 -14.43 1.36 -9.11
CA ASP A 86 -15.52 1.96 -9.85
C ASP A 86 -16.80 1.16 -9.60
N GLY A 87 -17.43 1.41 -8.45
CA GLY A 87 -18.63 0.72 -8.00
C GLY A 87 -19.51 1.56 -7.07
N THR A 88 -20.79 1.24 -7.07
CA THR A 88 -21.82 1.75 -6.17
C THR A 88 -21.63 1.25 -4.73
N PRO A 89 -22.27 1.88 -3.71
CA PRO A 89 -22.19 1.38 -2.34
C PRO A 89 -22.59 -0.08 -2.17
N ASP A 90 -23.60 -0.55 -2.91
CA ASP A 90 -24.06 -1.94 -2.87
C ASP A 90 -23.03 -2.88 -3.51
N GLU A 91 -22.46 -2.52 -4.68
CA GLU A 91 -21.36 -3.29 -5.29
C GLU A 91 -20.13 -3.34 -4.37
N LEU A 92 -19.81 -2.27 -3.64
CA LEU A 92 -18.73 -2.26 -2.66
C LEU A 92 -19.02 -3.18 -1.46
N ALA A 93 -20.28 -3.25 -1.01
CA ALA A 93 -20.70 -4.13 0.07
C ALA A 93 -20.57 -5.62 -0.31
N ASP A 94 -20.78 -5.93 -1.59
CA ASP A 94 -20.57 -7.27 -2.12
C ASP A 94 -19.08 -7.57 -2.30
N ILE A 95 -18.32 -6.64 -2.88
CA ILE A 95 -16.87 -6.76 -3.07
C ILE A 95 -16.11 -6.97 -1.76
N GLU A 96 -16.52 -6.35 -0.65
CA GLU A 96 -15.85 -6.52 0.63
C GLU A 96 -15.89 -7.97 1.16
N ARG A 97 -16.83 -8.79 0.67
CA ARG A 97 -16.94 -10.21 1.02
C ARG A 97 -15.98 -11.10 0.22
N ASP A 98 -15.33 -10.55 -0.81
CA ASP A 98 -14.40 -11.25 -1.66
C ASP A 98 -12.94 -10.94 -1.30
N GLU A 99 -12.05 -11.91 -1.50
CA GLU A 99 -10.62 -11.66 -1.52
C GLU A 99 -10.24 -11.01 -2.87
N LEU A 100 -9.72 -9.79 -2.83
CA LEU A 100 -9.27 -9.07 -4.03
C LEU A 100 -7.79 -9.28 -4.35
N VAL A 101 -6.95 -9.60 -3.38
CA VAL A 101 -5.51 -9.79 -3.60
C VAL A 101 -5.30 -10.90 -4.63
N GLY A 102 -4.47 -10.61 -5.63
CA GLY A 102 -4.21 -11.49 -6.77
C GLY A 102 -5.29 -11.47 -7.86
N ARG A 103 -6.46 -10.84 -7.66
CA ARG A 103 -7.42 -10.60 -8.74
C ARG A 103 -6.91 -9.51 -9.67
N THR A 104 -7.22 -9.63 -10.96
CA THR A 104 -6.92 -8.62 -11.96
C THR A 104 -8.20 -7.91 -12.39
N GLY A 105 -8.19 -6.58 -12.32
CA GLY A 105 -9.24 -5.72 -12.88
C GLY A 105 -8.76 -4.92 -14.08
N THR A 106 -9.70 -4.28 -14.76
CA THR A 106 -9.41 -3.28 -15.80
C THR A 106 -9.36 -1.92 -15.16
N CYS A 107 -8.20 -1.27 -15.25
CA CYS A 107 -7.93 0.06 -14.78
C CYS A 107 -7.96 1.08 -15.94
N ARG A 108 -8.47 2.27 -15.67
CA ARG A 108 -8.47 3.42 -16.58
C ARG A 108 -8.16 4.69 -15.80
N TYR A 109 -7.43 5.62 -16.41
CA TYR A 109 -7.28 6.95 -15.85
C TYR A 109 -8.52 7.80 -16.16
N ASP A 110 -9.13 8.40 -15.14
CA ASP A 110 -10.24 9.34 -15.27
C ASP A 110 -9.67 10.76 -15.15
N SER A 111 -9.55 11.45 -16.29
CA SER A 111 -8.98 12.79 -16.38
C SER A 111 -9.83 13.86 -15.69
N ASP A 112 -11.14 13.64 -15.54
CA ASP A 112 -12.03 14.62 -14.92
C ASP A 112 -11.86 14.64 -13.40
N THR A 113 -11.61 13.46 -12.81
CA THR A 113 -11.37 13.32 -11.37
C THR A 113 -9.89 13.26 -10.99
N GLY A 114 -9.01 13.03 -11.96
CA GLY A 114 -7.57 12.83 -11.75
C GLY A 114 -7.24 11.51 -11.05
N LEU A 115 -8.16 10.53 -11.06
CA LEU A 115 -8.02 9.26 -10.36
C LEU A 115 -7.96 8.10 -11.34
N ASN A 116 -7.18 7.07 -11.02
CA ASN A 116 -7.35 5.79 -11.68
C ASN A 116 -8.62 5.10 -11.13
N ARG A 117 -9.38 4.47 -12.02
CA ARG A 117 -10.61 3.73 -11.74
C ARG A 117 -10.39 2.28 -12.12
N ILE A 118 -10.75 1.35 -11.24
CA ILE A 118 -10.66 -0.08 -11.52
C ILE A 118 -12.03 -0.74 -11.47
N ARG A 119 -12.32 -1.62 -12.43
CA ARG A 119 -13.51 -2.47 -12.41
C ARG A 119 -13.12 -3.93 -12.55
N PHE A 120 -13.76 -4.78 -11.77
CA PHE A 120 -13.58 -6.23 -11.82
C PHE A 120 -14.71 -6.81 -12.67
N SER A 121 -14.34 -7.67 -13.62
CA SER A 121 -15.29 -8.45 -14.45
C SER A 121 -15.76 -9.70 -13.72
#